data_AF-A0A5N7B5A4-F1
#
_entry.id   AF-A0A5N7B5A4-F1
#
_cell.length_a   1.000
_cell.length_b   1.000
_cell.length_c   1.000
_cell.angle_alpha   90.00
_cell.angle_beta   90.00
_cell.angle_gamma   90.00
#
_symmetry.space_group_name_H-M   'P 1'
#
loop_
_entity.id
_entity.type
_entity.pdbx_description
1 polymer ?
#
loop_
_entity_poly.entity_id
_entity_poly.type
_entity_poly.pdbx_seq_one_letter_code
_entity_poly.pdbx_strand_id
1 'polypeptide(L)'
;MENTRLGAHLEPTPELPGYLGATSYSAILTEHRSDLPVEMDGSTVTGSSVRAVDPDRLRVGVELLKMIYDFPIYDVLVWKLYAKKAIVVVPIVISEAIIESIRSTFDSLDIGSDMETQFQELIYQISHNTSRPLTSHRSMTVAEYCASFSGKNLRWESLAVVLSISGISLMSTSDNDPDLVQAAPSSEARERLRAQIVEASSICLNFCDQASSINELLGLAQYNDVMLKTQHYGDTSYQAWRRLGDLSATVYAGGFHQENTQVDDCPFFLQQWRKICFASAFYADKAIATFVGRPPFINYRYCSLTPPMDLHEDVLVAGGDGLNDAISSLNMEGWNTQRQNYRATMIRLRFVFSVYRDQALEIALGTCDHWDLVQKSNQIIEKARATWGAAPAFIRYDVHGKDEDTESYSSSFPALHMYLDYLYTIFLLQRVLVKRTNTGQEALIHTAREALSIVIRISSECETSMDLNRHYSWLILYYGVPSASVLTLELLHQTQEAGPHSVMLPRAEIIRNLSVFLSCLSWVPRPTYGNYQTCKEAEKKLSHILDQIIDPQPIQRDAFNDVTSGLDSFLDWYNPSNWDFNADFLSSTDGFGLARN
;
A
#
# COMPACT_ATOMS: atom_id res chain seq x y z
N MET A 1 52.06 -30.96 -26.22
CA MET A 1 50.95 -31.54 -27.01
C MET A 1 49.69 -31.28 -26.22
N GLU A 2 49.02 -30.20 -26.59
CA GLU A 2 47.96 -29.53 -25.84
C GLU A 2 46.58 -30.09 -26.15
N ASN A 3 45.78 -30.14 -25.07
CA ASN A 3 44.33 -30.27 -25.07
C ASN A 3 43.67 -29.02 -25.67
N THR A 4 42.60 -29.20 -26.42
CA THR A 4 41.60 -28.14 -26.61
C THR A 4 40.21 -28.75 -26.64
N ARG A 5 39.47 -28.58 -25.53
CA ARG A 5 38.02 -28.71 -25.47
C ARG A 5 37.43 -27.40 -26.01
N LEU A 6 36.71 -27.43 -27.11
CA LEU A 6 35.86 -26.32 -27.52
C LEU A 6 34.56 -26.38 -26.70
N GLY A 7 34.35 -25.36 -25.87
CA GLY A 7 33.06 -25.06 -25.28
C GLY A 7 32.11 -24.50 -26.34
N ALA A 8 30.89 -25.03 -26.38
CA ALA A 8 29.79 -24.39 -27.07
C ALA A 8 29.36 -23.17 -26.24
N HIS A 9 29.67 -21.97 -26.73
CA HIS A 9 29.08 -20.73 -26.24
C HIS A 9 27.58 -20.73 -26.60
N LEU A 10 26.72 -20.82 -25.59
CA LEU A 10 25.29 -20.54 -25.68
C LEU A 10 25.08 -19.05 -25.44
N GLU A 11 24.50 -18.34 -26.41
CA GLU A 11 24.20 -16.91 -26.31
C GLU A 11 23.02 -16.64 -25.33
N PRO A 12 23.10 -15.59 -24.50
CA PRO A 12 21.96 -15.13 -23.71
C PRO A 12 20.91 -14.47 -24.61
N THR A 13 19.66 -14.94 -24.52
CA THR A 13 18.48 -14.32 -25.15
C THR A 13 18.32 -12.88 -24.67
N PRO A 14 18.02 -11.89 -25.54
CA PRO A 14 17.82 -10.52 -25.10
C PRO A 14 16.57 -10.42 -24.22
N GLU A 15 16.73 -9.96 -22.99
CA GLU A 15 15.63 -9.56 -22.12
C GLU A 15 14.82 -8.47 -22.83
N LEU A 16 13.51 -8.68 -23.01
CA LEU A 16 12.63 -7.65 -23.54
C LEU A 16 12.60 -6.50 -22.52
N PRO A 17 12.94 -5.25 -22.92
CA PRO A 17 13.20 -4.16 -21.98
C PRO A 17 11.93 -3.57 -21.31
N GLY A 18 10.80 -4.27 -21.38
CA GLY A 18 9.50 -3.78 -20.94
C GLY A 18 8.96 -2.65 -21.82
N TYR A 19 8.09 -1.83 -21.24
CA TYR A 19 7.55 -0.62 -21.85
C TYR A 19 8.67 0.38 -22.15
N LEU A 20 8.77 0.80 -23.41
CA LEU A 20 9.67 1.86 -23.87
C LEU A 20 8.84 3.07 -24.29
N GLY A 21 9.09 4.21 -23.64
CA GLY A 21 8.39 5.46 -23.92
C GLY A 21 8.87 6.15 -25.21
N ALA A 22 8.19 7.25 -25.56
CA ALA A 22 8.41 8.01 -26.80
C ALA A 22 9.83 8.58 -26.98
N THR A 23 10.63 8.68 -25.91
CA THR A 23 12.03 9.16 -25.98
C THR A 23 13.05 8.02 -26.16
N SER A 24 12.59 6.76 -26.26
CA SER A 24 13.45 5.59 -26.46
C SER A 24 14.04 5.57 -27.87
N TYR A 25 15.23 4.96 -28.02
CA TYR A 25 15.85 4.71 -29.32
C TYR A 25 14.93 3.92 -30.27
N SER A 26 14.07 3.05 -29.71
CA SER A 26 13.10 2.24 -30.46
C SER A 26 11.87 3.02 -30.93
N ALA A 27 11.55 4.16 -30.30
CA ALA A 27 10.40 4.98 -30.68
C ALA A 27 10.59 5.55 -32.09
N ILE A 28 11.80 6.04 -32.40
CA ILE A 28 12.18 6.55 -33.73
C ILE A 28 11.99 5.45 -34.81
N LEU A 29 12.36 4.21 -34.50
CA LEU A 29 12.18 3.08 -35.42
C LEU A 29 10.70 2.73 -35.62
N THR A 30 9.88 2.90 -34.59
CA THR A 30 8.44 2.63 -34.63
C THR A 30 7.69 3.72 -35.40
N GLU A 31 8.08 4.99 -35.24
CA GLU A 31 7.53 6.15 -35.94
C GLU A 31 7.71 6.06 -37.47
N HIS A 32 8.83 5.48 -37.93
CA HIS A 32 9.14 5.30 -39.36
C HIS A 32 8.80 3.91 -39.90
N ARG A 33 8.13 3.04 -39.11
CA ARG A 33 7.81 1.66 -39.51
C ARG A 33 6.87 1.61 -40.72
N SER A 34 6.04 2.63 -40.93
CA SER A 34 5.15 2.74 -42.09
C SER A 34 5.89 3.07 -43.40
N ASP A 35 7.10 3.64 -43.30
CA ASP A 35 7.90 4.12 -44.43
C ASP A 35 8.98 3.11 -44.87
N LEU A 36 9.15 2.01 -44.14
CA LEU A 36 10.18 1.00 -44.37
C LEU A 36 9.55 -0.36 -44.75
N PRO A 37 9.81 -0.92 -45.94
CA PRO A 37 9.31 -2.23 -46.36
C PRO A 37 10.20 -3.33 -45.76
N VAL A 38 10.20 -3.46 -44.44
CA VAL A 38 10.94 -4.52 -43.74
C VAL A 38 9.96 -5.30 -42.86
N GLU A 39 9.56 -6.47 -43.35
CA GLU A 39 9.00 -7.52 -42.51
C GLU A 39 10.10 -7.96 -41.54
N MET A 40 10.04 -7.49 -40.29
CA MET A 40 10.75 -8.16 -39.20
C MET A 40 10.04 -9.48 -38.97
N ASP A 41 10.64 -10.56 -39.46
CA ASP A 41 10.28 -11.91 -39.07
C ASP A 41 10.22 -11.97 -37.54
N GLY A 42 9.04 -12.29 -37.01
CA GLY A 42 8.84 -12.59 -35.60
C GLY A 42 9.46 -13.95 -35.29
N SER A 43 10.80 -14.03 -35.34
CA SER A 43 11.51 -15.21 -34.87
C SER A 43 11.30 -15.33 -33.36
N THR A 44 10.31 -16.12 -32.96
CA THR A 44 10.21 -16.67 -31.61
C THR A 44 11.46 -17.51 -31.36
N VAL A 45 12.49 -16.88 -30.79
CA VAL A 45 13.67 -17.58 -30.30
C VAL A 45 13.26 -18.33 -29.03
N THR A 46 12.85 -19.58 -29.20
CA THR A 46 12.68 -20.52 -28.09
C THR A 46 14.06 -20.96 -27.61
N GLY A 47 14.49 -20.40 -26.48
CA GLY A 47 15.70 -20.83 -25.78
C GLY A 47 15.76 -20.22 -24.38
N SER A 48 15.20 -20.91 -23.39
CA SER A 48 15.51 -20.66 -21.98
C SER A 48 16.71 -21.53 -21.61
N SER A 49 17.83 -20.89 -21.31
CA SER A 49 18.86 -21.51 -20.48
C SER A 49 18.30 -21.60 -19.06
N VAL A 50 18.21 -22.82 -18.52
CA VAL A 50 18.02 -23.02 -17.08
C VAL A 50 19.25 -22.40 -16.41
N ARG A 51 19.14 -21.17 -15.90
CA ARG A 51 20.07 -20.73 -14.86
C ARG A 51 19.89 -21.74 -13.73
N ALA A 52 20.87 -22.61 -13.54
CA ALA A 52 20.88 -23.53 -12.42
C ALA A 52 20.59 -22.71 -11.16
N VAL A 53 19.55 -23.11 -10.42
CA VAL A 53 19.24 -22.45 -9.15
C VAL A 53 20.46 -22.59 -8.27
N ASP A 54 21.01 -21.45 -7.86
CA ASP A 54 22.17 -21.37 -6.98
C ASP A 54 21.95 -22.26 -5.73
N PRO A 55 22.91 -23.10 -5.30
CA PRO A 55 22.71 -24.04 -4.19
C PRO A 55 22.18 -23.39 -2.90
N ASP A 56 22.60 -22.17 -2.60
CA ASP A 56 22.09 -21.41 -1.45
C ASP A 56 20.62 -21.05 -1.60
N ARG A 57 20.19 -20.70 -2.82
CA ARG A 57 18.79 -20.42 -3.16
C ARG A 57 17.93 -21.67 -3.12
N LEU A 58 18.47 -22.79 -3.56
CA LEU A 58 17.78 -24.07 -3.45
C LEU A 58 17.50 -24.40 -1.98
N ARG A 59 18.51 -24.25 -1.11
CA ARG A 59 18.34 -24.47 0.34
C ARG A 59 17.28 -23.55 0.95
N VAL A 60 17.38 -22.25 0.68
CA VAL A 60 16.40 -21.26 1.17
C VAL A 60 14.99 -21.54 0.63
N GLY A 61 14.89 -21.92 -0.65
CA GLY A 61 13.62 -22.31 -1.27
C GLY A 61 13.01 -23.54 -0.62
N VAL A 62 13.81 -24.54 -0.23
CA VAL A 62 13.31 -25.73 0.46
C VAL A 62 12.81 -25.36 1.86
N GLU A 63 13.57 -24.58 2.61
CA GLU A 63 13.16 -24.09 3.94
C GLU A 63 11.83 -23.31 3.85
N LEU A 64 11.69 -22.47 2.82
CA LEU A 64 10.46 -21.75 2.54
C LEU A 64 9.29 -22.69 2.23
N LEU A 65 9.43 -23.63 1.29
CA LEU A 65 8.33 -24.54 0.94
C LEU A 65 7.93 -25.44 2.11
N LYS A 66 8.88 -25.87 2.94
CA LYS A 66 8.58 -26.59 4.20
C LYS A 66 7.75 -25.75 5.15
N MET A 67 8.10 -24.48 5.33
CA MET A 67 7.31 -23.57 6.17
C MET A 67 5.89 -23.41 5.63
N ILE A 68 5.72 -23.26 4.32
CA ILE A 68 4.38 -23.15 3.71
C ILE A 68 3.61 -24.47 3.86
N TYR A 69 4.27 -25.61 3.69
CA TYR A 69 3.67 -26.93 3.88
C TYR A 69 3.19 -27.15 5.32
N ASP A 70 4.00 -26.76 6.30
CA ASP A 70 3.70 -26.89 7.72
C ASP A 70 2.69 -25.85 8.25
N PHE A 71 2.27 -24.89 7.41
CA PHE A 71 1.43 -23.77 7.83
C PHE A 71 0.00 -23.82 7.25
N PRO A 72 -0.97 -24.35 8.00
CA PRO A 72 -2.29 -24.68 7.44
C PRO A 72 -3.32 -23.54 7.45
N ILE A 73 -2.99 -22.33 7.91
CA ILE A 73 -3.99 -21.27 8.18
C ILE A 73 -4.05 -20.17 7.09
N TYR A 74 -3.31 -20.27 5.99
CA TYR A 74 -3.29 -19.24 4.94
C TYR A 74 -4.69 -18.95 4.38
N ASP A 75 -5.47 -19.99 4.15
CA ASP A 75 -6.84 -19.92 3.68
C ASP A 75 -7.73 -19.12 4.63
N VAL A 76 -7.73 -19.49 5.91
CA VAL A 76 -8.52 -18.84 6.95
C VAL A 76 -8.11 -17.37 7.07
N LEU A 77 -6.82 -17.07 7.02
CA LEU A 77 -6.32 -15.70 7.07
C LEU A 77 -6.76 -14.89 5.85
N VAL A 78 -6.64 -15.44 4.63
CA VAL A 78 -7.09 -14.78 3.41
C VAL A 78 -8.59 -14.50 3.49
N TRP A 79 -9.41 -15.50 3.81
CA TRP A 79 -10.86 -15.34 3.98
C TRP A 79 -11.22 -14.29 5.02
N LYS A 80 -10.56 -14.29 6.19
CA LYS A 80 -10.76 -13.27 7.22
C LYS A 80 -10.47 -11.86 6.68
N LEU A 81 -9.47 -11.68 5.81
CA LEU A 81 -9.15 -10.36 5.26
C LEU A 81 -10.23 -9.87 4.28
N TYR A 82 -10.72 -10.74 3.39
CA TYR A 82 -11.78 -10.38 2.44
C TYR A 82 -13.15 -10.22 3.11
N ALA A 83 -13.40 -10.91 4.23
CA ALA A 83 -14.61 -10.76 5.04
C ALA A 83 -14.61 -9.45 5.84
N LYS A 84 -13.44 -8.97 6.27
CA LYS A 84 -13.29 -7.59 6.75
C LYS A 84 -13.59 -6.70 5.54
N LYS A 85 -14.41 -5.65 5.68
CA LYS A 85 -14.69 -4.65 4.62
C LYS A 85 -13.44 -3.78 4.30
N ALA A 86 -12.27 -4.40 4.21
CA ALA A 86 -10.98 -3.81 3.93
C ALA A 86 -10.86 -3.52 2.43
N ILE A 87 -10.00 -2.55 2.10
CA ILE A 87 -9.74 -2.17 0.71
C ILE A 87 -8.62 -3.08 0.20
N VAL A 88 -9.00 -4.29 -0.22
CA VAL A 88 -8.09 -5.31 -0.77
C VAL A 88 -7.86 -5.04 -2.26
N VAL A 89 -6.60 -5.11 -2.69
CA VAL A 89 -6.21 -4.78 -4.09
C VAL A 89 -6.26 -5.99 -5.01
N VAL A 90 -5.93 -7.16 -4.48
CA VAL A 90 -5.96 -8.41 -5.24
C VAL A 90 -7.43 -8.85 -5.41
N PRO A 91 -7.85 -9.25 -6.61
CA PRO A 91 -9.10 -9.95 -6.84
C PRO A 91 -9.18 -11.25 -6.03
N ILE A 92 -10.34 -11.56 -5.42
CA ILE A 92 -10.46 -12.77 -4.59
C ILE A 92 -10.20 -14.04 -5.41
N VAL A 93 -10.67 -14.08 -6.66
CA VAL A 93 -10.47 -15.20 -7.60
C VAL A 93 -9.00 -15.53 -7.85
N ILE A 94 -8.10 -14.54 -7.82
CA ILE A 94 -6.66 -14.78 -7.92
C ILE A 94 -6.16 -15.47 -6.65
N SER A 95 -6.59 -14.99 -5.48
CA SER A 95 -6.16 -15.55 -4.19
C SER A 95 -6.67 -16.99 -4.03
N GLU A 96 -7.92 -17.25 -4.36
CA GLU A 96 -8.53 -18.59 -4.32
C GLU A 96 -7.81 -19.57 -5.25
N ALA A 97 -7.57 -19.19 -6.51
CA ALA A 97 -6.87 -20.04 -7.47
C ALA A 97 -5.46 -20.41 -7.00
N ILE A 98 -4.75 -19.48 -6.35
CA ILE A 98 -3.41 -19.74 -5.81
C ILE A 98 -3.50 -20.64 -4.57
N ILE A 99 -4.44 -20.41 -3.66
CA ILE A 99 -4.61 -21.24 -2.46
C ILE A 99 -4.96 -22.68 -2.85
N GLU A 100 -5.89 -22.87 -3.77
CA GLU A 100 -6.23 -24.19 -4.30
C GLU A 100 -5.03 -24.86 -4.98
N SER A 101 -4.24 -24.09 -5.73
CA SER A 101 -2.98 -24.56 -6.31
C SER A 101 -1.97 -25.03 -5.26
N ILE A 102 -1.76 -24.27 -4.19
CA ILE A 102 -0.82 -24.62 -3.13
C ILE A 102 -1.26 -25.93 -2.46
N ARG A 103 -2.55 -26.03 -2.09
CA ARG A 103 -3.12 -27.24 -1.49
C ARG A 103 -2.95 -28.45 -2.38
N SER A 104 -3.41 -28.37 -3.63
CA SER A 104 -3.29 -29.50 -4.57
C SER A 104 -1.84 -29.93 -4.84
N THR A 105 -0.91 -28.97 -4.86
CA THR A 105 0.52 -29.26 -5.01
C THR A 105 1.05 -30.04 -3.81
N PHE A 106 0.71 -29.63 -2.60
CA PHE A 106 1.17 -30.29 -1.38
C PHE A 106 0.46 -31.61 -1.09
N ASP A 107 -0.82 -31.73 -1.40
CA ASP A 107 -1.58 -32.98 -1.30
C ASP A 107 -1.05 -34.05 -2.26
N SER A 108 -0.37 -33.65 -3.34
CA SER A 108 0.24 -34.56 -4.31
C SER A 108 1.62 -35.10 -3.89
N LEU A 109 2.20 -34.58 -2.79
CA LEU A 109 3.50 -35.04 -2.30
C LEU A 109 3.39 -36.43 -1.68
N ASP A 110 4.30 -37.32 -2.08
CA ASP A 110 4.37 -38.67 -1.50
C ASP A 110 5.20 -38.65 -0.22
N ILE A 111 4.50 -38.68 0.92
CA ILE A 111 5.07 -38.73 2.28
C ILE A 111 5.99 -39.96 2.47
N GLY A 112 5.79 -41.04 1.71
CA GLY A 112 6.60 -42.26 1.77
C GLY A 112 7.93 -42.16 1.00
N SER A 113 8.15 -41.10 0.24
CA SER A 113 9.34 -40.88 -0.57
C SER A 113 10.21 -39.73 -0.03
N ASP A 114 11.32 -39.41 -0.72
CA ASP A 114 12.21 -38.35 -0.28
C ASP A 114 11.59 -36.97 -0.48
N MET A 115 11.01 -36.42 0.60
CA MET A 115 10.40 -35.09 0.63
C MET A 115 11.37 -33.97 0.23
N GLU A 116 12.65 -34.10 0.57
CA GLU A 116 13.65 -33.09 0.21
C GLU A 116 13.79 -32.99 -1.31
N THR A 117 13.93 -34.13 -1.98
CA THR A 117 14.00 -34.20 -3.45
C THR A 117 12.73 -33.64 -4.10
N GLN A 118 11.54 -33.97 -3.57
CA GLN A 118 10.28 -33.44 -4.10
C GLN A 118 10.18 -31.91 -3.96
N PHE A 119 10.60 -31.34 -2.82
CA PHE A 119 10.64 -29.87 -2.66
C PHE A 119 11.65 -29.23 -3.62
N GLN A 120 12.79 -29.86 -3.86
CA GLN A 120 13.77 -29.38 -4.84
C GLN A 120 13.18 -29.35 -6.25
N GLU A 121 12.46 -30.40 -6.67
CA GLU A 121 11.77 -30.45 -7.96
C GLU A 121 10.73 -29.33 -8.09
N LEU A 122 9.93 -29.09 -7.04
CA LEU A 122 8.98 -27.97 -7.02
C LEU A 122 9.68 -26.61 -7.16
N ILE A 123 10.81 -26.39 -6.49
CA ILE A 123 11.58 -25.14 -6.61
C ILE A 123 12.04 -24.92 -8.05
N TYR A 124 12.56 -25.95 -8.71
CA TYR A 124 12.96 -25.85 -10.12
C TYR A 124 11.77 -25.51 -11.01
N GLN A 125 10.63 -26.16 -10.80
CA GLN A 125 9.40 -25.90 -11.55
C GLN A 125 8.89 -24.47 -11.35
N ILE A 126 8.75 -24.03 -10.10
CA ILE A 126 8.26 -22.69 -9.75
C ILE A 126 9.21 -21.62 -10.29
N SER A 127 10.52 -21.82 -10.16
CA SER A 127 11.53 -20.88 -10.68
C SER A 127 11.53 -20.83 -12.20
N HIS A 128 11.39 -21.97 -12.87
CA HIS A 128 11.28 -22.03 -14.32
C HIS A 128 10.04 -21.27 -14.79
N ASN A 129 8.88 -21.51 -14.17
CA ASN A 129 7.66 -20.79 -14.50
C ASN A 129 7.85 -19.28 -14.29
N THR A 130 8.39 -18.87 -13.13
CA THR A 130 8.67 -17.45 -12.79
C THR A 130 9.56 -16.75 -13.82
N SER A 131 10.53 -17.45 -14.41
CA SER A 131 11.41 -16.91 -15.46
C SER A 131 10.73 -16.65 -16.81
N ARG A 132 9.49 -17.11 -16.98
CA ARG A 132 8.74 -16.97 -18.23
C ARG A 132 7.72 -15.82 -18.13
N PRO A 133 7.61 -14.97 -19.17
CA PRO A 133 6.57 -13.95 -19.23
C PRO A 133 5.15 -14.54 -19.16
N LEU A 134 4.24 -13.82 -18.52
CA LEU A 134 2.80 -14.07 -18.61
C LEU A 134 2.28 -13.45 -19.91
N THR A 135 1.95 -14.29 -20.88
CA THR A 135 1.37 -13.84 -22.16
C THR A 135 -0.13 -13.74 -22.03
N SER A 136 -0.69 -12.55 -22.32
CA SER A 136 -2.13 -12.35 -22.44
C SER A 136 -2.55 -12.25 -23.90
N HIS A 137 -3.82 -12.52 -24.17
CA HIS A 137 -4.45 -12.28 -25.47
C HIS A 137 -5.88 -11.77 -25.28
N ARG A 138 -6.41 -11.06 -26.27
CA ARG A 138 -7.68 -10.32 -26.16
C ARG A 138 -8.89 -11.16 -25.71
N SER A 139 -8.95 -12.42 -26.13
CA SER A 139 -10.06 -13.35 -25.81
C SER A 139 -9.82 -14.20 -24.56
N MET A 140 -8.72 -13.97 -23.84
CA MET A 140 -8.39 -14.73 -22.64
C MET A 140 -9.49 -14.55 -21.59
N THR A 141 -9.87 -15.64 -20.95
CA THR A 141 -10.80 -15.66 -19.82
C THR A 141 -10.04 -15.52 -18.50
N VAL A 142 -10.75 -15.14 -17.43
CA VAL A 142 -10.14 -15.12 -16.08
C VAL A 142 -9.63 -16.49 -15.66
N ALA A 143 -10.36 -17.57 -15.99
CA ALA A 143 -9.95 -18.93 -15.68
C ALA A 143 -8.63 -19.31 -16.37
N GLU A 144 -8.48 -19.00 -17.66
CA GLU A 144 -7.23 -19.22 -18.41
C GLU A 144 -6.08 -18.38 -17.84
N TYR A 145 -6.34 -17.14 -17.47
CA TYR A 145 -5.34 -16.28 -16.82
C TYR A 145 -4.90 -16.88 -15.47
N CYS A 146 -5.82 -17.27 -14.60
CA CYS A 146 -5.49 -17.92 -13.33
C CYS A 146 -4.71 -19.22 -13.53
N ALA A 147 -5.08 -20.03 -14.53
CA ALA A 147 -4.36 -21.26 -14.88
C ALA A 147 -2.91 -21.02 -15.33
N SER A 148 -2.56 -19.80 -15.77
CA SER A 148 -1.19 -19.45 -16.19
C SER A 148 -0.20 -19.29 -15.02
N PHE A 149 -0.69 -19.23 -13.78
CA PHE A 149 0.14 -19.09 -12.57
C PHE A 149 -0.30 -19.99 -11.40
N SER A 150 -1.12 -21.00 -11.70
CA SER A 150 -1.65 -21.98 -10.75
C SER A 150 -1.44 -23.42 -11.25
N GLY A 151 -1.71 -24.40 -10.39
CA GLY A 151 -1.41 -25.81 -10.60
C GLY A 151 0.04 -26.03 -10.98
N LYS A 152 0.27 -26.69 -12.13
CA LYS A 152 1.63 -26.93 -12.65
C LYS A 152 2.36 -25.64 -13.09
N ASN A 153 1.63 -24.54 -13.25
CA ASN A 153 2.21 -23.25 -13.62
C ASN A 153 2.46 -22.36 -12.40
N LEU A 154 2.40 -22.88 -11.16
CA LEU A 154 2.66 -22.11 -9.94
C LEU A 154 3.99 -21.34 -10.02
N ARG A 155 4.00 -20.11 -9.50
CA ARG A 155 5.10 -19.15 -9.60
C ARG A 155 5.44 -18.52 -8.25
N TRP A 156 6.61 -17.90 -8.15
CA TRP A 156 7.04 -17.19 -6.93
C TRP A 156 6.18 -15.96 -6.67
N GLU A 157 5.73 -15.24 -7.70
CA GLU A 157 4.81 -14.10 -7.55
C GLU A 157 3.48 -14.57 -6.91
N SER A 158 2.98 -15.75 -7.30
CA SER A 158 1.77 -16.35 -6.74
C SER A 158 1.91 -16.60 -5.24
N LEU A 159 3.01 -17.23 -4.82
CA LEU A 159 3.30 -17.49 -3.41
C LEU A 159 3.44 -16.18 -2.63
N ALA A 160 4.13 -15.18 -3.18
CA ALA A 160 4.25 -13.86 -2.57
C ALA A 160 2.89 -13.21 -2.31
N VAL A 161 1.95 -13.26 -3.27
CA VAL A 161 0.59 -12.71 -3.09
C VAL A 161 -0.10 -13.32 -1.86
N VAL A 162 -0.17 -14.65 -1.76
CA VAL A 162 -0.87 -15.32 -0.66
C VAL A 162 -0.18 -15.09 0.68
N LEU A 163 1.17 -15.16 0.71
CA LEU A 163 1.95 -14.89 1.91
C LEU A 163 1.76 -13.45 2.41
N SER A 164 1.81 -12.46 1.51
CA SER A 164 1.63 -11.06 1.89
C SER A 164 0.21 -10.76 2.38
N ILE A 165 -0.82 -11.26 1.69
CA ILE A 165 -2.23 -11.13 2.11
C ILE A 165 -2.45 -11.79 3.48
N SER A 166 -1.95 -13.02 3.65
CA SER A 166 -2.04 -13.75 4.90
C SER A 166 -1.30 -13.04 6.03
N GLY A 167 -0.13 -12.46 5.74
CA GLY A 167 0.64 -11.65 6.68
C GLY A 167 -0.12 -10.40 7.13
N ILE A 168 -0.75 -9.68 6.19
CA ILE A 168 -1.58 -8.50 6.50
C ILE A 168 -2.77 -8.90 7.37
N SER A 169 -3.42 -10.00 7.02
CA SER A 169 -4.51 -10.56 7.83
C SER A 169 -4.03 -10.92 9.23
N LEU A 170 -2.91 -11.63 9.34
CA LEU A 170 -2.31 -12.05 10.61
C LEU A 170 -1.91 -10.86 11.49
N MET A 171 -1.42 -9.78 10.89
CA MET A 171 -1.13 -8.51 11.57
C MET A 171 -2.38 -7.87 12.17
N SER A 172 -3.54 -8.08 11.55
CA SER A 172 -4.84 -7.54 11.95
C SER A 172 -5.74 -8.52 12.71
N THR A 173 -5.22 -9.68 13.08
CA THR A 173 -5.98 -10.73 13.78
C THR A 173 -5.64 -10.71 15.26
N SER A 174 -6.69 -10.77 16.09
CA SER A 174 -6.55 -10.77 17.54
C SER A 174 -5.69 -11.93 18.00
N ASP A 175 -4.89 -11.71 19.03
CA ASP A 175 -4.16 -12.79 19.65
C ASP A 175 -5.10 -13.86 20.23
N ASN A 176 -6.31 -13.49 20.64
CA ASN A 176 -7.29 -14.43 21.18
C ASN A 176 -8.14 -15.10 20.09
N ASP A 177 -7.83 -14.87 18.81
CA ASP A 177 -8.53 -15.51 17.70
C ASP A 177 -8.35 -17.04 17.76
N PRO A 178 -9.44 -17.83 17.70
CA PRO A 178 -9.38 -19.27 17.91
C PRO A 178 -8.52 -19.99 16.86
N ASP A 179 -8.59 -19.57 15.60
CA ASP A 179 -7.81 -20.18 14.52
C ASP A 179 -6.32 -19.88 14.72
N LEU A 180 -5.97 -18.66 15.12
CA LEU A 180 -4.59 -18.28 15.42
C LEU A 180 -4.05 -19.01 16.67
N VAL A 181 -4.84 -19.12 17.74
CA VAL A 181 -4.44 -19.85 18.95
C VAL A 181 -4.22 -21.34 18.66
N GLN A 182 -5.02 -21.92 17.77
CA GLN A 182 -4.83 -23.30 17.32
C GLN A 182 -3.55 -23.46 16.50
N ALA A 183 -3.26 -22.55 15.57
CA ALA A 183 -2.07 -22.60 14.74
C ALA A 183 -0.78 -22.24 15.50
N ALA A 184 -0.86 -21.35 16.48
CA ALA A 184 0.27 -20.84 17.26
C ALA A 184 -0.14 -20.62 18.74
N PRO A 185 -0.03 -21.65 19.60
CA PRO A 185 -0.61 -21.61 20.95
C PRO A 185 0.02 -20.56 21.89
N SER A 186 1.33 -20.32 21.80
CA SER A 186 2.04 -19.36 22.66
C SER A 186 2.19 -17.98 22.00
N SER A 187 2.45 -16.95 22.81
CA SER A 187 2.71 -15.59 22.31
C SER A 187 3.97 -15.56 21.44
N GLU A 188 5.01 -16.29 21.84
CA GLU A 188 6.27 -16.43 21.12
C GLU A 188 6.09 -17.17 19.79
N ALA A 189 5.24 -18.20 19.76
CA ALA A 189 4.90 -18.90 18.51
C ALA A 189 4.19 -17.96 17.53
N ARG A 190 3.24 -17.14 18.02
CA ARG A 190 2.54 -16.14 17.20
C ARG A 190 3.50 -15.09 16.64
N GLU A 191 4.42 -14.59 17.46
CA GLU A 191 5.39 -13.59 17.00
C GLU A 191 6.40 -14.16 16.01
N ARG A 192 6.91 -15.38 16.24
CA ARG A 192 7.75 -16.08 15.26
C ARG A 192 7.02 -16.26 13.94
N LEU A 193 5.75 -16.64 13.98
CA LEU A 193 4.96 -16.81 12.78
C LEU A 193 4.81 -15.50 11.99
N ARG A 194 4.58 -14.39 12.69
CA ARG A 194 4.53 -13.05 12.07
C ARG A 194 5.83 -12.68 11.39
N ALA A 195 6.97 -12.96 12.02
CA ALA A 195 8.28 -12.71 11.41
C ALA A 195 8.52 -13.63 10.20
N GLN A 196 8.19 -14.92 10.33
CA GLN A 196 8.38 -15.93 9.27
C GLN A 196 7.60 -15.59 8.00
N ILE A 197 6.35 -15.15 8.11
CA ILE A 197 5.54 -14.83 6.92
C ILE A 197 6.05 -13.58 6.18
N VAL A 198 6.58 -12.60 6.92
CA VAL A 198 7.22 -11.39 6.34
C VAL A 198 8.49 -11.77 5.60
N GLU A 199 9.33 -12.59 6.20
CA GLU A 199 10.56 -13.07 5.57
C GLU A 199 10.23 -13.94 4.34
N ALA A 200 9.25 -14.83 4.45
CA ALA A 200 8.81 -15.69 3.36
C ALA A 200 8.34 -14.91 2.13
N SER A 201 7.52 -13.87 2.32
CA SER A 201 7.11 -12.99 1.22
C SER A 201 8.30 -12.27 0.57
N SER A 202 9.29 -11.88 1.38
CA SER A 202 10.53 -11.23 0.91
C SER A 202 11.40 -12.18 0.08
N ILE A 203 11.51 -13.45 0.50
CA ILE A 203 12.24 -14.49 -0.23
C ILE A 203 11.58 -14.74 -1.59
N CYS A 204 10.26 -14.87 -1.65
CA CYS A 204 9.54 -15.04 -2.92
C CYS A 204 9.83 -13.90 -3.90
N LEU A 205 9.76 -12.64 -3.44
CA LEU A 205 10.07 -11.49 -4.29
C LEU A 205 11.54 -11.45 -4.72
N ASN A 206 12.47 -11.81 -3.84
CA ASN A 206 13.89 -11.91 -4.20
C ASN A 206 14.15 -12.95 -5.31
N PHE A 207 13.36 -14.04 -5.37
CA PHE A 207 13.40 -14.98 -6.49
C PHE A 207 12.80 -14.39 -7.78
N CYS A 208 11.76 -13.54 -7.67
CA CYS A 208 11.17 -12.84 -8.81
C CYS A 208 12.15 -11.82 -9.43
N ASP A 209 12.90 -11.08 -8.59
CA ASP A 209 13.85 -10.06 -9.05
C ASP A 209 14.91 -10.65 -10.02
N GLN A 210 15.27 -11.92 -9.85
CA GLN A 210 16.27 -12.62 -10.68
C GLN A 210 15.73 -13.12 -12.01
N ALA A 211 14.42 -13.38 -12.07
CA ALA A 211 13.73 -13.82 -13.26
C ALA A 211 13.51 -12.66 -14.24
N SER A 212 13.51 -11.42 -13.73
CA SER A 212 13.35 -10.18 -14.53
C SER A 212 12.12 -10.21 -15.44
N SER A 213 11.07 -10.92 -15.02
CA SER A 213 9.81 -11.09 -15.75
C SER A 213 8.70 -10.23 -15.12
N ILE A 214 8.46 -9.07 -15.70
CA ILE A 214 7.45 -8.11 -15.23
C ILE A 214 6.06 -8.55 -15.68
N ASN A 215 5.09 -8.54 -14.75
CA ASN A 215 3.69 -8.85 -15.02
C ASN A 215 2.78 -8.27 -13.91
N GLU A 216 1.45 -8.29 -14.10
CA GLU A 216 0.48 -7.77 -13.15
C GLU A 216 0.54 -8.48 -11.79
N LEU A 217 0.80 -9.79 -11.79
CA LEU A 217 0.90 -10.58 -10.55
C LEU A 217 2.08 -10.13 -9.69
N LEU A 218 3.22 -9.81 -10.31
CA LEU A 218 4.38 -9.21 -9.62
C LEU A 218 4.03 -7.85 -9.00
N GLY A 219 3.36 -6.96 -9.74
CA GLY A 219 2.94 -5.66 -9.22
C GLY A 219 1.96 -5.78 -8.04
N LEU A 220 1.01 -6.72 -8.12
CA LEU A 220 0.11 -7.04 -7.01
C LEU A 220 0.86 -7.61 -5.80
N ALA A 221 1.81 -8.52 -6.02
CA ALA A 221 2.65 -9.08 -4.95
C ALA A 221 3.47 -8.00 -4.24
N GLN A 222 4.19 -7.18 -5.00
CA GLN A 222 5.01 -6.09 -4.48
C GLN A 222 4.18 -5.06 -3.71
N TYR A 223 2.99 -4.69 -4.20
CA TYR A 223 2.09 -3.81 -3.45
C TYR A 223 1.75 -4.39 -2.06
N ASN A 224 1.35 -5.67 -2.00
CA ASN A 224 0.98 -6.28 -0.73
C ASN A 224 2.20 -6.47 0.19
N ASP A 225 3.39 -6.76 -0.35
CA ASP A 225 4.63 -6.81 0.43
C ASP A 225 4.97 -5.46 1.06
N VAL A 226 4.84 -4.35 0.31
CA VAL A 226 5.02 -2.99 0.87
C VAL A 226 4.05 -2.77 2.03
N MET A 227 2.76 -3.09 1.87
CA MET A 227 1.76 -2.93 2.92
C MET A 227 2.01 -3.85 4.12
N LEU A 228 2.48 -5.09 3.89
CA LEU A 228 2.86 -5.99 4.97
C LEU A 228 4.04 -5.41 5.78
N LYS A 229 5.06 -4.90 5.08
CA LYS A 229 6.26 -4.35 5.71
C LYS A 229 5.97 -3.11 6.53
N THR A 230 5.08 -2.22 6.08
CA THR A 230 4.69 -1.05 6.90
C THR A 230 3.95 -1.49 8.17
N GLN A 231 3.12 -2.52 8.12
CA GLN A 231 2.46 -3.05 9.31
C GLN A 231 3.39 -3.76 10.29
N HIS A 232 4.40 -4.45 9.76
CA HIS A 232 5.34 -5.21 10.57
C HIS A 232 6.43 -4.30 11.17
N TYR A 233 7.15 -3.55 10.33
CA TYR A 233 8.29 -2.71 10.73
C TYR A 233 7.93 -1.25 11.05
N GLY A 234 6.72 -0.81 10.68
CA GLY A 234 6.26 0.56 10.86
C GLY A 234 6.39 1.40 9.59
N ASP A 235 5.65 2.50 9.54
CA ASP A 235 5.55 3.35 8.35
C ASP A 235 6.80 4.20 8.08
N THR A 236 7.69 4.33 9.07
CA THR A 236 9.03 4.95 8.89
C THR A 236 10.07 3.98 8.33
N SER A 237 9.71 2.70 8.12
CA SER A 237 10.63 1.65 7.71
C SER A 237 11.28 1.93 6.35
N TYR A 238 12.61 1.97 6.34
CA TYR A 238 13.38 2.06 5.11
C TYR A 238 13.19 0.85 4.20
N GLN A 239 12.94 -0.33 4.76
CA GLN A 239 12.71 -1.55 3.97
C GLN A 239 11.42 -1.44 3.17
N ALA A 240 10.34 -0.96 3.79
CA ALA A 240 9.07 -0.72 3.09
C ALA A 240 9.23 0.35 1.99
N TRP A 241 9.96 1.43 2.30
CA TRP A 241 10.24 2.50 1.33
C TRP A 241 11.07 2.00 0.13
N ARG A 242 12.06 1.13 0.35
CA ARG A 242 12.84 0.54 -0.75
C ARG A 242 11.97 -0.36 -1.64
N ARG A 243 11.12 -1.21 -1.04
CA ARG A 243 10.18 -2.07 -1.79
C ARG A 243 9.15 -1.27 -2.59
N LEU A 244 8.75 -0.09 -2.09
CA LEU A 244 7.94 0.84 -2.86
C LEU A 244 8.67 1.33 -4.12
N GLY A 245 9.99 1.53 -4.05
CA GLY A 245 10.85 1.82 -5.21
C GLY A 245 10.81 0.70 -6.25
N ASP A 246 10.92 -0.56 -5.81
CA ASP A 246 10.80 -1.73 -6.69
C ASP A 246 9.42 -1.77 -7.37
N LEU A 247 8.34 -1.54 -6.63
CA LEU A 247 6.98 -1.45 -7.16
C LEU A 247 6.84 -0.32 -8.21
N SER A 248 7.41 0.86 -7.93
CA SER A 248 7.42 1.98 -8.88
C SER A 248 8.15 1.61 -10.17
N ALA A 249 9.29 0.92 -10.06
CA ALA A 249 10.03 0.43 -11.23
C ALA A 249 9.18 -0.55 -12.05
N THR A 250 8.51 -1.51 -11.39
CA THR A 250 7.57 -2.44 -12.03
C THR A 250 6.42 -1.72 -12.75
N VAL A 251 5.84 -0.68 -12.14
CA VAL A 251 4.75 0.13 -12.73
C VAL A 251 5.21 0.83 -14.02
N TYR A 252 6.41 1.42 -14.01
CA TYR A 252 6.94 2.09 -15.20
C TYR A 252 7.36 1.10 -16.28
N ALA A 253 8.15 0.09 -15.92
CA ALA A 253 8.67 -0.90 -16.85
C ALA A 253 7.56 -1.83 -17.39
N GLY A 254 6.50 -2.08 -16.63
CA GLY A 254 5.30 -2.80 -17.08
C GLY A 254 4.31 -1.92 -17.87
N GLY A 255 4.54 -0.61 -17.96
CA GLY A 255 3.64 0.32 -18.66
C GLY A 255 2.30 0.54 -17.96
N PHE A 256 2.15 0.16 -16.69
CA PHE A 256 0.86 0.26 -15.97
C PHE A 256 0.37 1.69 -15.79
N HIS A 257 1.29 2.65 -15.84
CA HIS A 257 1.05 4.08 -15.74
C HIS A 257 0.48 4.71 -17.03
N GLN A 258 0.40 3.98 -18.15
CA GLN A 258 -0.14 4.49 -19.43
C GLN A 258 -1.43 3.76 -19.83
N GLU A 259 -2.30 4.45 -20.56
CA GLU A 259 -3.37 3.80 -21.31
C GLU A 259 -2.90 3.47 -22.72
N ASN A 260 -2.68 2.18 -23.00
CA ASN A 260 -2.35 1.75 -24.36
C ASN A 260 -3.63 1.66 -25.21
N THR A 261 -3.85 2.65 -26.07
CA THR A 261 -5.02 2.74 -26.95
C THR A 261 -4.80 2.08 -28.32
N GLN A 262 -3.55 1.73 -28.64
CA GLN A 262 -3.20 1.18 -29.95
C GLN A 262 -2.96 -0.33 -29.84
N VAL A 263 -4.04 -1.09 -30.04
CA VAL A 263 -4.06 -2.56 -30.18
C VAL A 263 -3.52 -3.31 -28.95
N ASP A 264 -4.23 -3.19 -27.83
CA ASP A 264 -3.95 -4.04 -26.67
C ASP A 264 -4.51 -5.46 -26.94
N ASP A 265 -3.62 -6.43 -27.17
CA ASP A 265 -3.92 -7.86 -27.13
C ASP A 265 -4.13 -8.32 -25.67
N CYS A 266 -4.96 -7.57 -24.93
CA CYS A 266 -5.16 -7.71 -23.49
C CYS A 266 -6.67 -7.78 -23.22
N PRO A 267 -7.16 -8.79 -22.47
CA PRO A 267 -8.57 -8.91 -22.16
C PRO A 267 -9.02 -7.79 -21.22
N PHE A 268 -10.29 -7.36 -21.34
CA PHE A 268 -10.80 -6.20 -20.61
C PHE A 268 -10.66 -6.30 -19.08
N PHE A 269 -10.88 -7.48 -18.50
CA PHE A 269 -10.72 -7.67 -17.06
C PHE A 269 -9.30 -7.36 -16.59
N LEU A 270 -8.29 -7.77 -17.37
CA LEU A 270 -6.89 -7.56 -17.04
C LEU A 270 -6.50 -6.09 -17.17
N GLN A 271 -7.09 -5.36 -18.13
CA GLN A 271 -6.95 -3.90 -18.22
C GLN A 271 -7.49 -3.21 -16.95
N GLN A 272 -8.64 -3.65 -16.42
CA GLN A 272 -9.18 -3.11 -15.16
C GLN A 272 -8.30 -3.47 -13.96
N TRP A 273 -7.79 -4.70 -13.88
CA TRP A 273 -6.88 -5.11 -12.81
C TRP A 273 -5.54 -4.38 -12.85
N ARG A 274 -5.00 -4.09 -14.05
CA ARG A 274 -3.81 -3.24 -14.23
C ARG A 274 -4.07 -1.83 -13.73
N LYS A 275 -5.22 -1.23 -14.07
CA LYS A 275 -5.64 0.08 -13.51
C LYS A 275 -5.77 0.06 -12.00
N ILE A 276 -6.31 -1.01 -11.42
CA ILE A 276 -6.41 -1.19 -9.96
C ILE A 276 -5.02 -1.29 -9.31
N CYS A 277 -4.10 -2.05 -9.90
CA CYS A 277 -2.72 -2.18 -9.42
C CYS A 277 -2.01 -0.81 -9.46
N PHE A 278 -2.07 -0.11 -10.60
CA PHE A 278 -1.51 1.24 -10.76
C PHE A 278 -2.11 2.23 -9.76
N ALA A 279 -3.45 2.29 -9.67
CA ALA A 279 -4.15 3.17 -8.75
C ALA A 279 -3.73 2.96 -7.28
N SER A 280 -3.54 1.71 -6.89
CA SER A 280 -3.15 1.34 -5.54
C SER A 280 -1.68 1.65 -5.26
N ALA A 281 -0.79 1.34 -6.21
CA ALA A 281 0.63 1.72 -6.13
C ALA A 281 0.80 3.25 -6.07
N PHE A 282 0.06 3.98 -6.89
CA PHE A 282 0.06 5.43 -6.92
C PHE A 282 -0.41 6.01 -5.58
N TYR A 283 -1.45 5.45 -4.95
CA TYR A 283 -1.85 5.86 -3.60
C TYR A 283 -0.77 5.55 -2.55
N ALA A 284 -0.25 4.31 -2.52
CA ALA A 284 0.72 3.89 -1.50
C ALA A 284 1.98 4.75 -1.52
N ASP A 285 2.44 5.11 -2.72
CA ASP A 285 3.56 6.03 -2.93
C ASP A 285 3.31 7.40 -2.26
N LYS A 286 2.11 7.96 -2.43
CA LYS A 286 1.74 9.30 -1.93
C LYS A 286 1.49 9.24 -0.44
N ALA A 287 0.91 8.15 0.04
CA ALA A 287 0.73 7.90 1.46
C ALA A 287 2.10 7.89 2.14
N ILE A 288 3.01 6.99 1.75
CA ILE A 288 4.33 6.89 2.36
C ILE A 288 5.12 8.19 2.22
N ALA A 289 5.15 8.81 1.03
CA ALA A 289 5.79 10.11 0.80
C ALA A 289 5.31 11.20 1.77
N THR A 290 3.98 11.30 1.97
CA THR A 290 3.39 12.24 2.92
C THR A 290 3.82 11.94 4.36
N PHE A 291 3.83 10.66 4.75
CA PHE A 291 4.15 10.24 6.10
C PHE A 291 5.59 10.58 6.50
N VAL A 292 6.55 10.30 5.61
CA VAL A 292 7.98 10.53 5.88
C VAL A 292 8.52 11.87 5.35
N GLY A 293 7.69 12.66 4.67
CA GLY A 293 8.09 13.95 4.09
C GLY A 293 9.06 13.84 2.90
N ARG A 294 9.08 12.71 2.19
CA ARG A 294 10.00 12.48 1.06
C ARG A 294 9.30 12.69 -0.27
N PRO A 295 10.04 13.04 -1.35
CA PRO A 295 9.46 13.08 -2.68
C PRO A 295 8.85 11.71 -3.08
N PRO A 296 7.67 11.70 -3.70
CA PRO A 296 7.06 10.47 -4.24
C PRO A 296 7.85 9.96 -5.47
N PHE A 297 7.80 8.64 -5.70
CA PHE A 297 8.47 7.99 -6.85
C PHE A 297 7.66 8.11 -8.15
N ILE A 298 6.34 7.95 -8.07
CA ILE A 298 5.47 7.90 -9.26
C ILE A 298 4.90 9.31 -9.50
N ASN A 299 5.35 10.00 -10.55
CA ASN A 299 4.92 11.37 -10.79
C ASN A 299 3.66 11.41 -11.66
N TYR A 300 2.60 12.10 -11.20
CA TYR A 300 1.34 12.21 -11.95
C TYR A 300 1.51 12.73 -13.38
N ARG A 301 2.53 13.56 -13.66
CA ARG A 301 2.76 14.16 -14.99
C ARG A 301 3.17 13.16 -16.06
N TYR A 302 3.69 12.01 -15.65
CA TYR A 302 4.07 10.95 -16.57
C TYR A 302 2.97 9.90 -16.73
N CYS A 303 1.84 10.03 -16.03
CA CYS A 303 0.83 8.99 -15.94
C CYS A 303 -0.47 9.36 -16.66
N SER A 304 -1.15 8.35 -17.20
CA SER A 304 -2.55 8.42 -17.59
C SER A 304 -3.43 8.29 -16.33
N LEU A 305 -4.07 9.39 -15.92
CA LEU A 305 -4.78 9.49 -14.65
C LEU A 305 -6.25 9.01 -14.74
N THR A 306 -6.49 7.93 -15.47
CA THR A 306 -7.84 7.37 -15.67
C THR A 306 -8.13 6.35 -14.57
N PRO A 307 -9.12 6.58 -13.69
CA PRO A 307 -9.41 5.64 -12.60
C PRO A 307 -10.07 4.34 -13.09
N PRO A 308 -9.94 3.20 -12.37
CA PRO A 308 -10.60 1.94 -12.71
C PRO A 308 -12.13 2.08 -12.69
N MET A 309 -12.82 1.39 -13.60
CA MET A 309 -14.29 1.44 -13.68
C MET A 309 -14.92 0.81 -12.43
N ASP A 310 -16.05 1.39 -11.99
CA ASP A 310 -16.74 0.95 -10.79
C ASP A 310 -17.66 -0.25 -11.06
N LEU A 311 -17.05 -1.42 -11.27
CA LEU A 311 -17.73 -2.66 -11.65
C LEU A 311 -17.67 -3.70 -10.52
N HIS A 312 -18.74 -4.50 -10.40
CA HIS A 312 -18.74 -5.66 -9.50
C HIS A 312 -17.76 -6.73 -10.01
N GLU A 313 -17.04 -7.37 -9.09
CA GLU A 313 -15.98 -8.33 -9.43
C GLU A 313 -16.52 -9.53 -10.19
N ASP A 314 -17.62 -10.16 -9.73
CA ASP A 314 -18.22 -11.31 -10.42
C ASP A 314 -18.65 -11.00 -11.86
N VAL A 315 -19.13 -9.78 -12.12
CA VAL A 315 -19.53 -9.35 -13.47
C VAL A 315 -18.29 -9.18 -14.35
N LEU A 316 -17.21 -8.61 -13.80
CA LEU A 316 -15.93 -8.49 -14.49
C LEU A 316 -15.31 -9.86 -14.80
N VAL A 317 -15.44 -10.82 -13.88
CA VAL A 317 -14.93 -12.19 -14.03
C VAL A 317 -15.75 -12.99 -15.04
N ALA A 318 -17.08 -12.88 -15.00
CA ALA A 318 -17.97 -13.59 -15.91
C ALA A 318 -17.87 -13.10 -17.36
N GLY A 319 -17.69 -11.78 -17.56
CA GLY A 319 -17.64 -11.19 -18.89
C GLY A 319 -18.98 -11.25 -19.64
N GLY A 320 -18.91 -11.20 -20.98
CA GLY A 320 -20.09 -11.32 -21.86
C GLY A 320 -21.10 -10.17 -21.75
N ASP A 321 -22.36 -10.47 -22.04
CA ASP A 321 -23.43 -9.47 -22.11
C ASP A 321 -23.68 -8.76 -20.77
N GLY A 322 -23.61 -9.49 -19.65
CA GLY A 322 -23.76 -8.89 -18.32
C GLY A 322 -22.70 -7.83 -18.01
N LEU A 323 -21.46 -8.01 -18.50
CA LEU A 323 -20.42 -7.01 -18.39
C LEU A 323 -20.71 -5.79 -19.28
N ASN A 324 -21.16 -5.99 -20.52
CA ASN A 324 -21.52 -4.89 -21.41
C ASN A 324 -22.67 -4.04 -20.86
N ASP A 325 -23.67 -4.70 -20.26
CA ASP A 325 -24.80 -4.04 -19.59
C ASP A 325 -24.32 -3.25 -18.36
N ALA A 326 -23.45 -3.85 -17.54
CA ALA A 326 -22.88 -3.16 -16.38
C ALA A 326 -22.07 -1.92 -16.79
N ILE A 327 -21.23 -2.01 -17.82
CA ILE A 327 -20.48 -0.87 -18.37
C ILE A 327 -21.44 0.22 -18.86
N SER A 328 -22.49 -0.16 -19.59
CA SER A 328 -23.49 0.77 -20.13
C SER A 328 -24.34 1.45 -19.04
N SER A 329 -24.43 0.84 -17.86
CA SER A 329 -25.16 1.37 -16.70
C SER A 329 -24.36 2.36 -15.83
N LEU A 330 -23.06 2.49 -16.07
CA LEU A 330 -22.21 3.46 -15.37
C LEU A 330 -22.60 4.88 -15.77
N ASN A 331 -22.40 5.83 -14.85
CA ASN A 331 -22.54 7.24 -15.20
C ASN A 331 -21.35 7.73 -16.06
N MET A 332 -21.42 8.96 -16.57
CA MET A 332 -20.35 9.54 -17.41
C MET A 332 -18.98 9.58 -16.72
N GLU A 333 -18.97 9.65 -15.39
CA GLU A 333 -17.78 9.65 -14.55
C GLU A 333 -17.36 8.23 -14.14
N GLY A 334 -17.93 7.17 -14.72
CA GLY A 334 -17.56 5.77 -14.50
C GLY A 334 -17.97 5.17 -13.15
N TRP A 335 -18.87 5.80 -12.40
CA TRP A 335 -19.42 5.29 -11.13
C TRP A 335 -20.63 4.38 -11.35
N ASN A 336 -20.80 3.41 -10.45
CA ASN A 336 -21.97 2.55 -10.45
C ASN A 336 -23.23 3.31 -10.02
N THR A 337 -24.36 2.92 -10.59
CA THR A 337 -25.68 3.52 -10.31
C THR A 337 -26.52 2.67 -9.33
N GLN A 338 -26.03 1.47 -8.98
CA GLN A 338 -26.71 0.51 -8.10
C GLN A 338 -26.57 0.84 -6.61
N ARG A 339 -25.82 1.89 -6.25
CA ARG A 339 -25.57 2.34 -4.86
C ARG A 339 -24.91 1.27 -3.99
N GLN A 340 -24.14 0.39 -4.61
CA GLN A 340 -23.40 -0.65 -3.90
C GLN A 340 -21.93 -0.28 -3.83
N ASN A 341 -21.29 -0.65 -2.71
CA ASN A 341 -19.88 -0.46 -2.53
C ASN A 341 -19.12 -1.69 -3.04
N TYR A 342 -18.46 -1.53 -4.18
CA TYR A 342 -17.56 -2.52 -4.74
C TYR A 342 -16.12 -2.22 -4.33
N ARG A 343 -15.27 -3.26 -4.40
CA ARG A 343 -13.82 -3.14 -4.22
C ARG A 343 -13.23 -2.02 -5.10
N ALA A 344 -13.67 -1.94 -6.35
CA ALA A 344 -13.28 -0.90 -7.30
C ALA A 344 -13.75 0.50 -6.89
N THR A 345 -14.91 0.65 -6.24
CA THR A 345 -15.46 1.94 -5.80
C THR A 345 -14.49 2.68 -4.88
N MET A 346 -13.98 1.99 -3.86
CA MET A 346 -13.07 2.59 -2.88
C MET A 346 -11.68 2.88 -3.47
N ILE A 347 -11.16 1.97 -4.30
CA ILE A 347 -9.86 2.14 -4.99
C ILE A 347 -9.94 3.32 -5.95
N ARG A 348 -11.05 3.47 -6.68
CA ARG A 348 -11.33 4.60 -7.58
C ARG A 348 -11.30 5.92 -6.82
N LEU A 349 -12.05 6.03 -5.73
CA LEU A 349 -12.12 7.27 -4.94
C LEU A 349 -10.75 7.65 -4.36
N ARG A 350 -10.07 6.68 -3.77
CA ARG A 350 -8.73 6.84 -3.19
C ARG A 350 -7.71 7.32 -4.23
N PHE A 351 -7.73 6.74 -5.43
CA PHE A 351 -6.86 7.14 -6.52
C PHE A 351 -7.09 8.61 -6.92
N VAL A 352 -8.34 9.01 -7.11
CA VAL A 352 -8.69 10.38 -7.47
C VAL A 352 -8.15 11.38 -6.44
N PHE A 353 -8.28 11.10 -5.13
CA PHE A 353 -7.72 11.98 -4.10
C PHE A 353 -6.19 11.94 -4.03
N SER A 354 -5.57 10.80 -4.29
CA SER A 354 -4.11 10.70 -4.34
C SER A 354 -3.48 11.57 -5.43
N VAL A 355 -4.20 11.87 -6.52
CA VAL A 355 -3.75 12.82 -7.56
C VAL A 355 -3.65 14.25 -6.99
N TYR A 356 -4.63 14.67 -6.20
CA TYR A 356 -4.56 15.97 -5.50
C TYR A 356 -3.49 15.96 -4.42
N ARG A 357 -3.29 14.82 -3.74
CA ARG A 357 -2.21 14.66 -2.77
C ARG A 357 -0.84 14.82 -3.42
N ASP A 358 -0.62 14.25 -4.60
CA ASP A 358 0.64 14.38 -5.33
C ASP A 358 0.93 15.85 -5.69
N GLN A 359 -0.07 16.58 -6.18
CA GLN A 359 0.05 18.02 -6.43
C GLN A 359 0.31 18.83 -5.15
N ALA A 360 -0.30 18.43 -4.02
CA ALA A 360 -0.05 19.05 -2.73
C ALA A 360 1.36 18.78 -2.21
N LEU A 361 1.90 17.56 -2.40
CA LEU A 361 3.27 17.21 -2.07
C LEU A 361 4.27 17.98 -2.95
N GLU A 362 3.97 18.19 -4.22
CA GLU A 362 4.77 19.04 -5.10
C GLU A 362 4.93 20.46 -4.53
N ILE A 363 3.84 21.03 -4.01
CA ILE A 363 3.87 22.35 -3.37
C ILE A 363 4.61 22.31 -2.02
N ALA A 364 4.34 21.29 -1.20
CA ALA A 364 4.87 21.19 0.15
C ALA A 364 6.39 20.94 0.18
N LEU A 365 6.86 20.03 -0.68
CA LEU A 365 8.25 19.57 -0.75
C LEU A 365 9.06 20.29 -1.82
N GLY A 366 8.41 20.97 -2.76
CA GLY A 366 9.06 21.72 -3.83
C GLY A 366 9.89 22.88 -3.29
N THR A 367 11.08 23.05 -3.87
CA THR A 367 12.08 24.06 -3.47
C THR A 367 11.91 25.42 -4.18
N CYS A 368 11.05 25.52 -5.19
CA CYS A 368 10.84 26.77 -5.90
C CYS A 368 9.93 27.72 -5.11
N ASP A 369 10.35 28.99 -5.02
CA ASP A 369 9.48 30.07 -4.55
C ASP A 369 8.41 30.33 -5.61
N HIS A 370 7.26 29.71 -5.37
CA HIS A 370 6.09 29.84 -6.22
C HIS A 370 5.44 31.20 -5.95
N TRP A 371 5.64 32.17 -6.83
CA TRP A 371 4.92 33.45 -6.80
C TRP A 371 3.38 33.26 -6.79
N ASP A 372 2.92 32.09 -7.25
CA ASP A 372 1.52 31.67 -7.31
C ASP A 372 1.12 30.64 -6.23
N LEU A 373 1.90 30.47 -5.16
CA LEU A 373 1.66 29.48 -4.10
C LEU A 373 0.21 29.51 -3.58
N VAL A 374 -0.28 30.70 -3.20
CA VAL A 374 -1.63 30.87 -2.65
C VAL A 374 -2.69 30.46 -3.67
N GLN A 375 -2.53 30.90 -4.92
CA GLN A 375 -3.46 30.61 -6.00
C GLN A 375 -3.49 29.11 -6.32
N LYS A 376 -2.34 28.46 -6.47
CA LYS A 376 -2.25 27.02 -6.76
C LYS A 376 -2.83 26.18 -5.64
N SER A 377 -2.48 26.48 -4.38
CA SER A 377 -3.03 25.76 -3.23
C SER A 377 -4.55 25.86 -3.17
N ASN A 378 -5.10 27.06 -3.36
CA ASN A 378 -6.55 27.26 -3.37
C ASN A 378 -7.24 26.52 -4.53
N GLN A 379 -6.65 26.54 -5.72
CA GLN A 379 -7.17 25.79 -6.87
C GLN A 379 -7.24 24.28 -6.61
N ILE A 380 -6.22 23.71 -5.96
CA ILE A 380 -6.22 22.28 -5.62
C ILE A 380 -7.29 21.99 -4.55
N ILE A 381 -7.40 22.84 -3.51
CA ILE A 381 -8.44 22.70 -2.46
C ILE A 381 -9.84 22.76 -3.08
N GLU A 382 -10.10 23.71 -3.96
CA GLU A 382 -11.39 23.87 -4.65
C GLU A 382 -11.73 22.65 -5.51
N LYS A 383 -10.75 22.14 -6.28
CA LYS A 383 -10.93 20.92 -7.08
C LYS A 383 -11.20 19.69 -6.21
N ALA A 384 -10.48 19.54 -5.10
CA ALA A 384 -10.71 18.43 -4.16
C ALA A 384 -12.12 18.51 -3.54
N ARG A 385 -12.56 19.70 -3.11
CA ARG A 385 -13.92 19.93 -2.60
C ARG A 385 -15.00 19.64 -3.64
N ALA A 386 -14.82 20.13 -4.87
CA ALA A 386 -15.76 19.89 -5.96
C ALA A 386 -15.85 18.40 -6.30
N THR A 387 -14.70 17.70 -6.30
CA THR A 387 -14.64 16.25 -6.55
C THR A 387 -15.34 15.46 -5.45
N TRP A 388 -15.11 15.81 -4.18
CA TRP A 388 -15.83 15.20 -3.06
C TRP A 388 -17.35 15.47 -3.15
N GLY A 389 -17.73 16.71 -3.45
CA GLY A 389 -19.14 17.10 -3.62
C GLY A 389 -19.85 16.39 -4.78
N ALA A 390 -19.12 16.04 -5.84
CA ALA A 390 -19.63 15.30 -6.99
C ALA A 390 -19.60 13.77 -6.81
N ALA A 391 -18.89 13.26 -5.80
CA ALA A 391 -18.84 11.83 -5.53
C ALA A 391 -20.25 11.29 -5.17
N PRO A 392 -20.57 10.03 -5.52
CA PRO A 392 -21.85 9.44 -5.20
C PRO A 392 -22.19 9.50 -3.70
N ALA A 393 -23.44 9.82 -3.36
CA ALA A 393 -23.86 9.99 -1.97
C ALA A 393 -23.63 8.76 -1.10
N PHE A 394 -23.76 7.55 -1.66
CA PHE A 394 -23.60 6.29 -0.92
C PHE A 394 -22.15 5.98 -0.50
N ILE A 395 -21.15 6.73 -0.99
CA ILE A 395 -19.74 6.61 -0.56
C ILE A 395 -19.24 7.82 0.23
N ARG A 396 -20.12 8.79 0.48
CA ARG A 396 -19.78 10.04 1.16
C ARG A 396 -20.13 9.97 2.64
N TYR A 397 -19.14 10.29 3.47
CA TYR A 397 -19.33 10.40 4.92
C TYR A 397 -20.23 11.58 5.32
N ASP A 398 -20.11 12.73 4.65
CA ASP A 398 -20.76 13.99 5.01
C ASP A 398 -22.25 14.06 4.61
N VAL A 399 -22.74 13.05 3.90
CA VAL A 399 -24.14 12.97 3.46
C VAL A 399 -24.89 11.99 4.36
N HIS A 400 -25.64 12.54 5.31
CA HIS A 400 -26.57 11.76 6.11
C HIS A 400 -27.86 11.52 5.31
N GLY A 401 -28.13 10.26 4.94
CA GLY A 401 -29.41 9.86 4.37
C GLY A 401 -30.51 9.81 5.43
N LYS A 402 -31.77 9.94 5.01
CA LYS A 402 -32.95 9.69 5.86
C LYS A 402 -33.29 8.19 6.00
N ASP A 403 -32.59 7.33 5.26
CA ASP A 403 -32.78 5.88 5.26
C ASP A 403 -31.75 5.22 6.20
N GLU A 404 -32.22 4.29 7.03
CA GLU A 404 -31.44 3.56 8.05
C GLU A 404 -30.18 2.87 7.45
N ASP A 405 -30.24 2.39 6.21
CA ASP A 405 -29.11 1.78 5.50
C ASP A 405 -27.98 2.79 5.16
N THR A 406 -28.32 4.07 4.95
CA THR A 406 -27.34 5.12 4.67
C THR A 406 -26.65 5.59 5.96
N GLU A 407 -27.35 5.58 7.09
CA GLU A 407 -26.77 5.88 8.40
C GLU A 407 -25.74 4.82 8.83
N SER A 408 -26.02 3.53 8.59
CA SER A 408 -25.10 2.41 8.89
C SER A 408 -23.76 2.53 8.14
N TYR A 409 -23.79 3.00 6.88
CA TYR A 409 -22.58 3.15 6.07
C TYR A 409 -21.80 4.45 6.34
N SER A 410 -22.48 5.56 6.67
CA SER A 410 -21.82 6.82 7.07
C SER A 410 -20.95 6.66 8.34
N SER A 411 -21.16 5.58 9.09
CA SER A 411 -20.36 5.20 10.26
C SER A 411 -19.41 4.02 9.97
N SER A 412 -19.20 3.66 8.70
CA SER A 412 -18.28 2.60 8.33
C SER A 412 -16.85 3.12 8.22
N PHE A 413 -15.89 2.30 8.64
CA PHE A 413 -14.47 2.61 8.55
C PHE A 413 -14.01 3.09 7.15
N PRO A 414 -14.41 2.46 6.01
CA PRO A 414 -14.01 2.94 4.69
C PRO A 414 -14.47 4.36 4.38
N ALA A 415 -15.71 4.73 4.74
CA ALA A 415 -16.24 6.06 4.48
C ALA A 415 -15.49 7.13 5.31
N LEU A 416 -15.30 6.87 6.60
CA LEU A 416 -14.53 7.73 7.51
C LEU A 416 -13.09 7.90 7.01
N HIS A 417 -12.44 6.81 6.61
CA HIS A 417 -11.07 6.83 6.09
C HIS A 417 -10.95 7.63 4.79
N MET A 418 -11.88 7.48 3.84
CA MET A 418 -11.85 8.26 2.59
C MET A 418 -12.09 9.75 2.83
N TYR A 419 -12.98 10.09 3.76
CA TYR A 419 -13.17 11.49 4.15
C TYR A 419 -11.93 12.07 4.82
N LEU A 420 -11.27 11.30 5.68
CA LEU A 420 -10.03 11.69 6.32
C LEU A 420 -8.88 11.92 5.31
N ASP A 421 -8.73 11.04 4.32
CA ASP A 421 -7.71 11.18 3.27
C ASP A 421 -7.95 12.43 2.39
N TYR A 422 -9.22 12.70 2.06
CA TYR A 422 -9.63 13.95 1.40
C TYR A 422 -9.26 15.18 2.25
N LEU A 423 -9.67 15.22 3.52
CA LEU A 423 -9.39 16.33 4.43
C LEU A 423 -7.90 16.56 4.62
N TYR A 424 -7.11 15.49 4.67
CA TYR A 424 -5.69 15.62 4.93
C TYR A 424 -4.91 16.24 3.77
N THR A 425 -5.40 16.09 2.53
CA THR A 425 -4.87 16.85 1.38
C THR A 425 -5.10 18.35 1.57
N ILE A 426 -6.25 18.74 2.10
CA ILE A 426 -6.56 20.15 2.40
C ILE A 426 -5.70 20.64 3.57
N PHE A 427 -5.58 19.85 4.64
CA PHE A 427 -4.73 20.14 5.79
C PHE A 427 -3.28 20.40 5.36
N LEU A 428 -2.74 19.54 4.49
CA LEU A 428 -1.40 19.66 3.92
C LEU A 428 -1.18 21.02 3.24
N LEU A 429 -2.09 21.40 2.35
CA LEU A 429 -2.00 22.67 1.62
C LEU A 429 -2.16 23.89 2.54
N GLN A 430 -3.16 23.88 3.43
CA GLN A 430 -3.40 24.96 4.39
C GLN A 430 -2.19 25.16 5.31
N ARG A 431 -1.57 24.07 5.75
CA ARG A 431 -0.39 24.11 6.59
C ARG A 431 0.81 24.73 5.88
N VAL A 432 1.03 24.38 4.60
CA VAL A 432 2.08 25.02 3.80
C VAL A 432 1.83 26.51 3.63
N LEU A 433 0.57 26.91 3.39
CA LEU A 433 0.20 28.32 3.27
C LEU A 433 0.48 29.09 4.56
N VAL A 434 0.07 28.57 5.72
CA VAL A 434 0.37 29.17 7.03
C VAL A 434 1.88 29.29 7.21
N LYS A 435 2.66 28.21 6.98
CA LYS A 435 4.12 28.21 7.17
C LYS A 435 4.83 29.25 6.30
N ARG A 436 4.39 29.44 5.05
CA ARG A 436 5.07 30.31 4.07
C ARG A 436 4.53 31.74 4.00
N THR A 437 3.29 31.99 4.43
CA THR A 437 2.62 33.30 4.29
C THR A 437 2.16 33.91 5.61
N ASN A 438 2.13 33.13 6.69
CA ASN A 438 1.55 33.51 7.98
C ASN A 438 0.07 33.91 7.89
N THR A 439 -0.67 33.35 6.91
CA THR A 439 -2.11 33.59 6.71
C THR A 439 -2.88 32.27 6.63
N GLY A 440 -4.17 32.29 6.95
CA GLY A 440 -5.05 31.11 6.84
C GLY A 440 -5.12 30.22 8.10
N GLN A 441 -4.68 30.73 9.25
CA GLN A 441 -4.62 29.99 10.52
C GLN A 441 -5.99 29.40 10.93
N GLU A 442 -7.07 30.17 10.78
CA GLU A 442 -8.43 29.72 11.10
C GLU A 442 -8.86 28.49 10.30
N ALA A 443 -8.59 28.49 8.99
CA ALA A 443 -8.94 27.39 8.11
C ALA A 443 -8.14 26.11 8.43
N LEU A 444 -6.85 26.27 8.75
CA LEU A 444 -6.00 25.16 9.19
C LEU A 444 -6.50 24.56 10.52
N ILE A 445 -6.80 25.40 11.50
CA ILE A 445 -7.34 24.96 12.81
C ILE A 445 -8.66 24.23 12.63
N HIS A 446 -9.56 24.74 11.79
CA HIS A 446 -10.83 24.07 11.49
C HIS A 446 -10.60 22.66 10.92
N THR A 447 -9.79 22.53 9.87
CA THR A 447 -9.50 21.24 9.24
C THR A 447 -8.80 20.28 10.21
N ALA A 448 -7.87 20.77 11.04
CA ALA A 448 -7.19 19.97 12.05
C ALA A 448 -8.15 19.44 13.12
N ARG A 449 -9.11 20.26 13.58
CA ARG A 449 -10.15 19.84 14.52
C ARG A 449 -11.03 18.74 13.92
N GLU A 450 -11.44 18.94 12.67
CA GLU A 450 -12.29 17.98 11.96
C GLU A 450 -11.57 16.64 11.74
N ALA A 451 -10.34 16.67 11.25
CA ALA A 451 -9.50 15.49 11.07
C ALA A 451 -9.28 14.74 12.39
N LEU A 452 -8.93 15.46 13.48
CA LEU A 452 -8.75 14.85 14.80
C LEU A 452 -10.03 14.21 15.32
N SER A 453 -11.19 14.87 15.13
CA SER A 453 -12.49 14.31 15.53
C SER A 453 -12.81 13.01 14.80
N ILE A 454 -12.49 12.91 13.51
CA ILE A 454 -12.70 11.68 12.72
C ILE A 454 -11.76 10.57 13.18
N VAL A 455 -10.50 10.90 13.45
CA VAL A 455 -9.53 9.92 14.00
C VAL A 455 -10.02 9.36 15.33
N ILE A 456 -10.45 10.21 16.25
CA ILE A 456 -11.02 9.79 17.55
C ILE A 456 -12.26 8.92 17.34
N ARG A 457 -13.15 9.31 16.41
CA ARG A 457 -14.35 8.54 16.09
C ARG A 457 -14.01 7.14 15.58
N ILE A 458 -13.09 7.03 14.62
CA ILE A 458 -12.58 5.75 14.13
C ILE A 458 -12.03 4.93 15.30
N SER A 459 -11.21 5.51 16.17
CA SER A 459 -10.66 4.80 17.33
C SER A 459 -11.74 4.30 18.29
N SER A 460 -12.80 5.09 18.53
CA SER A 460 -13.88 4.73 19.45
C SER A 460 -14.85 3.66 18.94
N GLU A 461 -15.22 3.70 17.65
CA GLU A 461 -16.17 2.74 17.05
C GLU A 461 -15.54 1.37 16.84
N CYS A 462 -14.21 1.33 16.71
CA CYS A 462 -13.47 0.14 16.37
C CYS A 462 -13.10 -0.74 17.56
N GLU A 463 -13.12 -0.21 18.78
CA GLU A 463 -12.83 -0.94 20.03
C GLU A 463 -13.79 -2.14 20.24
N THR A 464 -14.97 -2.12 19.62
CA THR A 464 -16.02 -3.14 19.84
C THR A 464 -16.14 -4.20 18.72
N SER A 465 -15.64 -3.93 17.50
CA SER A 465 -15.97 -4.75 16.32
C SER A 465 -14.78 -5.30 15.53
N MET A 466 -13.58 -4.71 15.64
CA MET A 466 -12.43 -5.09 14.81
C MET A 466 -11.11 -4.88 15.55
N ASP A 467 -10.37 -5.96 15.85
CA ASP A 467 -8.99 -5.90 16.38
C ASP A 467 -7.98 -5.49 15.29
N LEU A 468 -8.25 -4.36 14.63
CA LEU A 468 -7.41 -3.72 13.61
C LEU A 468 -6.32 -2.84 14.25
N ASN A 469 -5.90 -3.16 15.48
CA ASN A 469 -4.96 -2.37 16.29
C ASN A 469 -3.68 -1.94 15.52
N ARG A 470 -3.19 -2.77 14.58
CA ARG A 470 -2.06 -2.42 13.72
C ARG A 470 -2.38 -1.38 12.64
N HIS A 471 -3.53 -1.50 11.96
CA HIS A 471 -3.98 -0.50 10.97
C HIS A 471 -4.33 0.86 11.63
N TYR A 472 -4.80 0.87 12.88
CA TYR A 472 -5.09 2.13 13.59
C TYR A 472 -3.84 2.94 13.94
N SER A 473 -2.73 2.27 14.27
CA SER A 473 -1.48 2.97 14.59
C SER A 473 -1.03 3.90 13.46
N TRP A 474 -1.15 3.45 12.20
CA TRP A 474 -0.88 4.27 11.03
C TRP A 474 -1.85 5.46 10.94
N LEU A 475 -3.17 5.26 11.09
CA LEU A 475 -4.14 6.35 11.02
C LEU A 475 -3.89 7.43 12.08
N ILE A 476 -3.60 7.01 13.31
CA ILE A 476 -3.32 7.88 14.45
C ILE A 476 -2.06 8.70 14.18
N LEU A 477 -0.98 8.06 13.73
CA LEU A 477 0.27 8.77 13.42
C LEU A 477 0.16 9.66 12.19
N TYR A 478 -0.49 9.17 11.14
CA TYR A 478 -0.54 9.83 9.84
C TYR A 478 -1.44 11.06 9.87
N TYR A 479 -2.65 10.93 10.41
CA TYR A 479 -3.67 11.98 10.37
C TYR A 479 -3.80 12.68 11.73
N GLY A 480 -3.76 11.88 12.81
CA GLY A 480 -4.05 12.34 14.17
C GLY A 480 -2.93 13.19 14.74
N VAL A 481 -1.69 12.70 14.75
CA VAL A 481 -0.55 13.38 15.39
C VAL A 481 -0.30 14.76 14.76
N PRO A 482 -0.25 14.93 13.43
CA PRO A 482 -0.08 16.26 12.83
C PRO A 482 -1.24 17.21 13.16
N SER A 483 -2.48 16.72 13.14
CA SER A 483 -3.66 17.50 13.50
C SER A 483 -3.63 17.94 14.97
N ALA A 484 -3.36 17.00 15.88
CA ALA A 484 -3.21 17.27 17.31
C ALA A 484 -2.06 18.23 17.59
N SER A 485 -0.93 18.09 16.90
CA SER A 485 0.24 18.95 17.07
C SER A 485 -0.06 20.41 16.71
N VAL A 486 -0.76 20.67 15.59
CA VAL A 486 -1.20 22.02 15.22
C VAL A 486 -2.10 22.63 16.31
N LEU A 487 -3.07 21.86 16.80
CA LEU A 487 -4.02 22.34 17.81
C LEU A 487 -3.36 22.59 19.17
N THR A 488 -2.48 21.69 19.59
CA THR A 488 -1.73 21.79 20.84
C THR A 488 -0.77 22.99 20.80
N LEU A 489 -0.04 23.20 19.71
CA LEU A 489 0.87 24.35 19.57
C LEU A 489 0.12 25.69 19.57
N GLU A 490 -1.01 25.79 18.86
CA GLU A 490 -1.82 27.00 18.89
C GLU A 490 -2.39 27.27 20.30
N LEU A 491 -2.90 26.23 20.99
CA LEU A 491 -3.35 26.37 22.38
C LEU A 491 -2.24 26.85 23.30
N LEU A 492 -1.03 26.33 23.12
CA LEU A 492 0.14 26.71 23.91
C LEU A 492 0.51 28.17 23.64
N HIS A 493 0.58 28.60 22.38
CA HIS A 493 0.82 29.99 22.00
C HIS A 493 -0.19 30.94 22.66
N GLN A 494 -1.49 30.63 22.59
CA GLN A 494 -2.54 31.45 23.21
C GLN A 494 -2.50 31.46 24.75
N THR A 495 -1.89 30.44 25.37
CA THR A 495 -1.73 30.39 26.82
C THR A 495 -0.57 31.27 27.30
N GLN A 496 0.47 31.44 26.47
CA GLN A 496 1.69 32.16 26.84
C GLN A 496 1.71 33.63 26.40
N GLU A 497 1.08 33.96 25.29
CA GLU A 497 1.04 35.34 24.79
C GLU A 497 -0.15 36.10 25.36
N ALA A 498 0.11 37.12 26.19
CA ALA A 498 -0.93 38.01 26.67
C ALA A 498 -1.32 39.01 25.56
N GLY A 499 -2.48 38.84 24.93
CA GLY A 499 -3.00 39.77 23.93
C GLY A 499 -4.23 39.28 23.17
N PRO A 500 -4.83 40.10 22.30
CA PRO A 500 -5.89 39.65 21.41
C PRO A 500 -5.32 38.69 20.35
N HIS A 501 -5.82 37.46 20.32
CA HIS A 501 -5.42 36.46 19.33
C HIS A 501 -6.22 36.64 18.03
N SER A 502 -5.58 36.30 16.90
CA SER A 502 -6.21 36.38 15.57
C SER A 502 -7.33 35.36 15.37
N VAL A 503 -7.29 34.24 16.10
CA VAL A 503 -8.27 33.15 16.04
C VAL A 503 -8.77 32.82 17.44
N MET A 504 -10.10 32.78 17.61
CA MET A 504 -10.71 32.34 18.85
C MET A 504 -10.88 30.82 18.87
N LEU A 505 -10.18 30.15 19.79
CA LEU A 505 -10.24 28.71 19.93
C LEU A 505 -11.38 28.26 20.87
N PRO A 506 -12.15 27.20 20.52
CA PRO A 506 -13.00 26.50 21.47
C PRO A 506 -12.14 25.63 22.41
N ARG A 507 -11.43 26.29 23.32
CA ARG A 507 -10.37 25.70 24.17
C ARG A 507 -10.80 24.42 24.88
N ALA A 508 -11.96 24.42 25.53
CA ALA A 508 -12.43 23.26 26.28
C ALA A 508 -12.72 22.04 25.39
N GLU A 509 -13.25 22.26 24.18
CA GLU A 509 -13.49 21.18 23.22
C GLU A 509 -12.17 20.58 22.74
N ILE A 510 -11.21 21.44 22.35
CA ILE A 510 -9.91 21.00 21.85
C ILE A 510 -9.16 20.22 22.93
N ILE A 511 -9.08 20.74 24.17
CA ILE A 511 -8.40 20.05 25.27
C ILE A 511 -9.01 18.66 25.50
N ARG A 512 -10.34 18.55 25.55
CA ARG A 512 -11.03 17.27 25.74
C ARG A 512 -10.72 16.29 24.60
N ASN A 513 -10.79 16.73 23.35
CA ASN A 513 -10.48 15.87 22.20
C ASN A 513 -9.01 15.43 22.21
N LEU A 514 -8.08 16.33 22.56
CA LEU A 514 -6.66 15.99 22.73
C LEU A 514 -6.44 14.96 23.84
N SER A 515 -7.12 15.08 24.98
CA SER A 515 -7.04 14.08 26.06
C SER A 515 -7.56 12.71 25.61
N VAL A 516 -8.65 12.66 24.83
CA VAL A 516 -9.14 11.41 24.25
C VAL A 516 -8.13 10.84 23.25
N PHE A 517 -7.57 11.69 22.38
CA PHE A 517 -6.56 11.28 21.41
C PHE A 517 -5.28 10.74 22.05
N LEU A 518 -4.81 11.34 23.14
CA LEU A 518 -3.71 10.80 23.95
C LEU A 518 -4.02 9.40 24.48
N SER A 519 -5.27 9.18 24.89
CA SER A 519 -5.71 7.82 25.23
C SER A 519 -5.64 6.90 24.01
N CYS A 520 -6.08 7.32 22.83
CA CYS A 520 -5.93 6.49 21.61
C CYS A 520 -4.47 6.10 21.30
N LEU A 521 -3.52 7.03 21.48
CA LEU A 521 -2.08 6.76 21.33
C LEU A 521 -1.55 5.75 22.36
N SER A 522 -2.07 5.80 23.59
CA SER A 522 -1.60 4.94 24.67
C SER A 522 -2.02 3.48 24.52
N TRP A 523 -3.13 3.23 23.82
CA TRP A 523 -3.72 1.90 23.58
C TRP A 523 -3.02 1.08 22.49
N VAL A 524 -2.00 1.62 21.82
CA VAL A 524 -1.20 0.82 20.87
C VAL A 524 -0.49 -0.29 21.65
N PRO A 525 -0.88 -1.56 21.46
CA PRO A 525 -0.85 -2.51 22.58
C PRO A 525 0.51 -3.14 22.84
N ARG A 526 1.47 -3.12 21.90
CA ARG A 526 2.71 -3.91 22.03
C ARG A 526 3.96 -3.32 21.39
N PRO A 527 5.14 -3.48 22.02
CA PRO A 527 6.44 -3.11 21.46
C PRO A 527 6.80 -3.78 20.12
N THR A 528 6.26 -4.96 19.83
CA THR A 528 6.52 -5.68 18.58
C THR A 528 5.76 -5.11 17.38
N TYR A 529 4.95 -4.07 17.58
CA TYR A 529 4.22 -3.43 16.49
C TYR A 529 5.10 -2.33 15.90
N GLY A 530 5.22 -2.29 14.58
CA GLY A 530 6.16 -1.41 13.90
C GLY A 530 6.07 0.08 14.27
N ASN A 531 4.86 0.57 14.52
CA ASN A 531 4.62 1.97 14.89
C ASN A 531 4.59 2.25 16.41
N TYR A 532 4.79 1.23 17.26
CA TYR A 532 4.63 1.36 18.71
C TYR A 532 5.50 2.45 19.29
N GLN A 533 6.79 2.44 18.97
CA GLN A 533 7.76 3.38 19.51
C GLN A 533 7.40 4.83 19.11
N THR A 534 7.04 5.04 17.85
CA THR A 534 6.62 6.36 17.35
C THR A 534 5.32 6.84 18.03
N CYS A 535 4.35 5.95 18.26
CA CYS A 535 3.15 6.29 19.00
C CYS A 535 3.46 6.69 20.45
N LYS A 536 4.34 5.96 21.14
CA LYS A 536 4.74 6.26 22.53
C LYS A 536 5.52 7.58 22.64
N GLU A 537 6.37 7.87 21.66
CA GLU A 537 7.06 9.16 21.59
C GLU A 537 6.10 10.32 21.36
N ALA A 538 5.14 10.16 20.44
CA ALA A 538 4.10 11.15 20.19
C ALA A 538 3.21 11.36 21.43
N GLU A 539 2.78 10.28 22.09
CA GLU A 539 2.03 10.30 23.35
C GLU A 539 2.74 11.12 24.42
N LYS A 540 4.01 10.79 24.69
CA LYS A 540 4.83 11.45 25.71
C LYS A 540 4.97 12.95 25.44
N LYS A 541 5.27 13.33 24.19
CA LYS A 541 5.47 14.73 23.80
C LYS A 541 4.18 15.54 23.87
N LEU A 542 3.10 15.02 23.26
CA LEU A 542 1.80 15.70 23.27
C LEU A 542 1.22 15.81 24.69
N SER A 543 1.39 14.78 25.52
CA SER A 543 0.97 14.81 26.94
C SER A 543 1.71 15.91 27.70
N HIS A 544 3.03 15.98 27.56
CA HIS A 544 3.83 16.99 28.25
C HIS A 544 3.38 18.42 27.92
N ILE A 545 3.07 18.69 26.65
CA ILE A 545 2.62 20.03 26.24
C ILE A 545 1.18 20.29 26.70
N LEU A 546 0.31 19.27 26.65
CA LEU A 546 -1.05 19.40 27.15
C LEU A 546 -1.06 19.69 28.67
N ASP A 547 -0.17 19.07 29.44
CA ASP A 547 0.00 19.35 30.87
C ASP A 547 0.38 20.82 31.11
N GLN A 548 1.30 21.38 30.30
CA GLN A 548 1.67 22.81 30.38
C GLN A 548 0.50 23.75 30.01
N ILE A 549 -0.40 23.33 29.13
CA ILE A 549 -1.59 24.11 28.75
C ILE A 549 -2.63 24.09 29.88
N ILE A 550 -2.77 22.96 30.58
CA ILE A 550 -3.75 22.77 31.66
C ILE A 550 -3.24 23.39 32.97
N ASP A 551 -1.96 23.19 33.30
CA ASP A 551 -1.29 23.73 34.49
C ASP A 551 -0.03 24.52 34.08
N PRO A 552 -0.17 25.83 33.76
CA PRO A 552 0.92 26.63 33.26
C PRO A 552 2.01 26.87 34.31
N GLN A 553 3.16 26.23 34.12
CA GLN A 553 4.37 26.51 34.89
C GLN A 553 5.20 27.62 34.20
N PRO A 554 5.94 28.46 34.94
CA PRO A 554 6.80 29.48 34.34
C PRO A 554 7.96 28.82 33.56
N ILE A 555 7.88 28.82 32.23
CA ILE A 555 8.88 28.23 31.34
C ILE A 555 9.83 29.33 30.83
N GLN A 556 11.15 29.10 30.92
CA GLN A 556 12.14 29.95 30.23
C GLN A 556 12.02 29.73 28.72
N ARG A 557 12.16 30.79 27.91
CA ARG A 557 12.04 30.72 26.43
C ARG A 557 12.90 29.64 25.78
N ASP A 558 14.07 29.32 26.33
CA ASP A 558 14.94 28.27 25.80
C ASP A 558 14.37 26.86 26.01
N ALA A 559 13.69 26.62 27.13
CA ALA A 559 12.98 25.38 27.40
C ALA A 559 11.69 25.25 26.58
N PHE A 560 11.08 26.37 26.18
CA PHE A 560 9.92 26.36 25.28
C PHE A 560 10.30 25.83 23.89
N ASN A 561 11.39 26.35 23.32
CA ASN A 561 11.89 25.89 22.03
C ASN A 561 12.31 24.42 22.08
N ASP A 562 12.86 23.95 23.21
CA ASP A 562 13.19 22.53 23.41
C ASP A 562 11.93 21.65 23.42
N VAL A 563 10.88 22.07 24.14
CA VAL A 563 9.59 21.36 24.22
C VAL A 563 8.87 21.28 22.87
N THR A 564 8.90 22.35 22.06
CA THR A 564 8.23 22.40 20.76
C THR A 564 9.07 21.79 19.62
N SER A 565 10.41 21.79 19.72
CA SER A 565 11.31 21.20 18.71
C SER A 565 11.04 19.71 18.46
N GLY A 566 10.58 18.99 19.48
CA GLY A 566 10.19 17.59 19.36
C GLY A 566 8.89 17.36 18.59
N LEU A 567 8.03 18.38 18.45
CA LEU A 567 6.86 18.38 17.56
C LEU A 567 7.22 18.84 16.16
N ASP A 568 8.23 19.69 16.02
CA ASP A 568 8.76 20.08 14.71
C ASP A 568 9.23 18.88 13.91
N SER A 569 9.60 17.74 14.51
CA SER A 569 9.87 16.52 13.73
C SER A 569 8.60 15.86 13.14
N PHE A 570 7.45 16.00 13.79
CA PHE A 570 6.16 15.47 13.30
C PHE A 570 5.47 16.43 12.32
N LEU A 571 5.82 17.71 12.43
CA LEU A 571 5.32 18.76 11.59
C LEU A 571 6.28 18.96 10.40
N ASP A 572 7.57 19.15 10.60
CA ASP A 572 8.48 19.48 9.52
C ASP A 572 8.80 18.27 8.62
N TRP A 573 8.19 18.27 7.44
CA TRP A 573 8.39 17.25 6.40
C TRP A 573 9.76 17.35 5.72
N TYR A 574 10.56 18.36 6.04
CA TYR A 574 11.91 18.51 5.51
C TYR A 574 12.92 18.56 6.66
N ASN A 575 13.42 17.39 7.06
CA ASN A 575 14.57 17.30 7.97
C ASN A 575 15.74 16.61 7.23
N PRO A 576 16.64 17.38 6.60
CA PRO A 576 17.72 16.82 5.77
C PRO A 576 18.83 16.11 6.58
N SER A 577 18.77 16.13 7.91
CA SER A 577 19.91 15.79 8.78
C SER A 577 19.77 14.46 9.54
N ASN A 578 18.71 13.68 9.34
CA ASN A 578 18.49 12.46 10.11
C ASN A 578 18.75 11.20 9.27
N TRP A 579 19.98 10.68 9.32
CA TRP A 579 20.38 9.41 8.70
C TRP A 579 20.01 8.18 9.57
N ASP A 580 19.55 8.40 10.81
CA ASP A 580 19.10 7.34 11.70
C ASP A 580 17.69 6.87 11.29
N PHE A 581 17.67 5.94 10.35
CA PHE A 581 16.54 5.03 10.20
C PHE A 581 16.56 4.10 11.40
N ASN A 582 15.51 4.10 12.24
CA ASN A 582 15.33 3.22 13.41
C ASN A 582 16.07 1.87 13.23
N ALA A 583 17.30 1.80 13.74
CA ALA A 583 18.22 0.69 13.49
C ALA A 583 17.89 -0.53 14.36
N ASP A 584 16.95 -0.37 15.29
CA ASP A 584 16.63 -1.33 16.34
C ASP A 584 15.87 -2.58 15.86
N PHE A 585 15.55 -2.70 14.57
CA PHE A 585 14.84 -3.86 14.01
C PHE A 585 15.73 -4.88 13.30
N LEU A 586 17.05 -4.67 13.27
CA LEU A 586 17.96 -5.73 12.85
C LEU A 586 18.20 -6.68 14.03
N SER A 587 17.35 -7.70 14.18
CA SER A 587 17.79 -8.92 14.86
C SER A 587 18.87 -9.57 14.00
N SER A 588 20.12 -9.17 14.20
CA SER A 588 21.24 -10.00 13.81
C SER A 588 21.13 -11.32 14.58
N THR A 589 21.32 -12.42 13.85
CA THR A 589 21.37 -13.80 14.34
C THR A 589 20.10 -14.35 14.99
N ASP A 590 19.25 -14.98 14.17
CA ASP A 590 18.82 -16.36 14.39
C ASP A 590 18.42 -16.95 13.03
N GLY A 591 19.38 -17.62 12.38
CA GLY A 591 19.07 -18.49 11.25
C GLY A 591 18.10 -19.57 11.71
N PHE A 592 17.25 -20.06 10.79
CA PHE A 592 16.27 -21.14 10.98
C PHE A 592 16.75 -22.25 11.93
N GLY A 593 16.55 -22.04 13.23
CA GLY A 593 16.92 -22.95 14.29
C GLY A 593 15.69 -23.76 14.66
N LEU A 594 15.48 -24.87 13.95
CA LEU A 594 14.58 -25.91 14.42
C LEU A 594 15.11 -26.41 15.77
N ALA A 595 14.35 -26.17 16.83
CA ALA A 595 14.55 -26.84 18.10
C ALA A 595 14.42 -28.35 17.85
N ARG A 596 15.55 -29.05 17.88
CA ARG A 596 15.55 -30.50 18.04
C ARG A 596 15.05 -30.79 19.46
N ASN A 597 14.08 -31.69 19.56
CA ASN A 597 13.91 -32.46 20.80
C ASN A 597 15.18 -33.25 21.11
#